data_AF-A0A920AEZ2-F1
#
_entry.id   AF-A0A920AEZ2-F1
#
_cell.length_a   1.000
_cell.length_b   1.000
_cell.length_c   1.000
_cell.angle_alpha   90.00
_cell.angle_beta   90.00
_cell.angle_gamma   90.00
#
_symmetry.space_group_name_H-M   'P 1'
#
loop_
_entity.id
_entity.type
_entity.pdbx_description
1 polymer ?
#
loop_
_entity_poly.entity_id
_entity_poly.type
_entity_poly.pdbx_seq_one_letter_code
_entity_poly.pdbx_strand_id
1 'polypeptide(L)' 'MSAYDAASNWEWDFGNGVSNSVFESSYTYSQEGVYDIELTLETQLGCEGSFSDEVVIDFYRFPASILIFN' A
#
# COMPACT_ATOMS: atom_id res chain seq x y z
N MET A 1 -9.61 12.55 -31.75
CA MET A 1 -8.56 11.90 -30.96
C MET A 1 -8.99 12.06 -29.52
N SER A 2 -9.43 11.00 -28.85
CA SER A 2 -9.70 11.10 -27.41
C SER A 2 -8.37 11.36 -26.72
N ALA A 3 -8.24 12.51 -26.06
CA ALA A 3 -7.08 12.78 -25.24
C ALA A 3 -7.07 11.73 -24.12
N TYR A 4 -5.97 11.00 -23.98
CA TYR A 4 -5.76 10.15 -22.81
C TYR A 4 -5.66 11.07 -21.60
N ASP A 5 -6.55 10.90 -20.63
CA ASP A 5 -6.53 11.69 -19.41
C ASP A 5 -5.45 11.12 -18.49
N ALA A 6 -4.42 11.93 -18.22
CA ALA A 6 -3.28 11.52 -17.44
C ALA A 6 -3.55 11.80 -15.95
N ALA A 7 -3.08 10.90 -15.09
CA ALA A 7 -3.04 11.16 -13.65
C ALA A 7 -2.15 12.39 -13.36
N SER A 8 -2.64 13.28 -12.51
CA SER A 8 -1.96 14.48 -12.03
C SER A 8 -1.60 14.41 -10.55
N ASN A 9 -2.33 13.61 -9.77
CA ASN A 9 -2.07 13.45 -8.34
C ASN A 9 -2.19 11.99 -7.90
N TRP A 10 -1.43 11.62 -6.87
CA TRP A 10 -1.45 10.31 -6.22
C TRP A 10 -1.39 10.53 -4.73
N GLU A 11 -2.16 9.76 -3.97
CA GLU A 11 -2.18 9.79 -2.50
C GLU A 11 -2.18 8.34 -2.03
N TRP A 12 -1.11 7.93 -1.35
CA TRP A 12 -1.02 6.64 -0.68
C TRP A 12 -1.44 6.78 0.77
N ASP A 13 -2.31 5.90 1.27
CA ASP A 13 -2.53 5.62 2.68
C ASP A 13 -2.01 4.20 2.98
N PHE A 14 -1.13 4.09 3.97
CA PHE A 14 -0.52 2.81 4.37
C PHE A 14 -1.33 2.09 5.46
N GLY A 15 -2.55 2.52 5.76
CA GLY A 15 -3.44 1.85 6.72
C GLY A 15 -2.98 1.95 8.18
N ASN A 16 -1.92 2.72 8.44
CA ASN A 16 -1.34 2.92 9.77
C ASN A 16 -1.31 4.40 10.18
N GLY A 17 -2.04 5.25 9.46
CA GLY A 17 -2.08 6.70 9.66
C GLY A 17 -0.92 7.46 9.02
N VAL A 18 -0.07 6.80 8.22
CA VAL A 18 0.93 7.46 7.38
C VAL A 18 0.42 7.51 5.95
N SER A 19 0.54 8.68 5.32
CA SER A 19 0.24 8.88 3.91
C SER A 19 1.41 9.50 3.13
N ASN A 20 1.38 9.40 1.80
CA ASN A 20 2.38 10.02 0.93
C ASN A 20 1.80 10.37 -0.46
N SER A 21 2.06 11.57 -0.96
CA SER A 21 1.49 12.06 -2.23
C SER A 21 2.44 11.94 -3.43
N VAL A 22 3.22 10.85 -3.49
CA VAL A 22 4.17 10.58 -4.59
C VAL A 22 3.68 9.44 -5.48
N PHE A 23 4.04 9.48 -6.76
CA PHE A 23 3.65 8.46 -7.74
C PHE A 23 4.12 7.05 -7.32
N GLU A 24 5.43 6.90 -7.10
CA GLU A 24 6.03 5.66 -6.61
C GLU A 24 6.39 5.83 -5.14
N SER A 25 5.75 5.04 -4.27
CA SER A 25 5.99 5.07 -2.83
C SER A 25 6.38 3.69 -2.32
N SER A 26 7.23 3.66 -1.30
CA SER A 26 7.62 2.45 -0.59
C SER A 26 7.55 2.71 0.91
N TYR A 27 6.86 1.85 1.65
CA TYR A 27 6.72 1.93 3.10
C TYR A 27 7.09 0.61 3.76
N THR A 28 7.78 0.68 4.89
CA THR A 28 8.21 -0.50 5.66
C THR A 28 7.50 -0.53 7.00
N TYR A 29 6.71 -1.58 7.23
CA TYR A 29 6.04 -1.82 8.51
C TYR A 29 7.03 -2.45 9.51
N SER A 30 7.17 -1.83 10.68
CA SER A 30 8.02 -2.33 11.78
C SER A 30 7.28 -3.19 12.79
N GLN A 31 5.95 -3.24 12.72
CA GLN A 31 5.08 -3.97 13.63
C GLN A 31 4.24 -4.97 12.84
N GLU A 32 3.88 -6.07 13.50
CA GLU A 32 2.89 -7.02 12.99
C GLU A 32 1.51 -6.38 12.97
N GLY A 33 0.69 -6.80 12.02
CA GLY A 33 -0.64 -6.26 11.86
C GLY A 33 -1.24 -6.58 10.51
N VAL A 34 -2.51 -6.23 10.37
CA VAL A 34 -3.23 -6.18 9.11
C VAL A 34 -3.40 -4.72 8.76
N TYR A 35 -2.94 -4.33 7.58
CA TYR A 35 -2.96 -2.95 7.10
C TYR A 35 -3.77 -2.88 5.81
N ASP A 36 -4.86 -2.13 5.85
CA ASP A 36 -5.65 -1.81 4.66
C ASP A 36 -4.97 -0.63 3.95
N ILE A 37 -4.27 -0.92 2.85
CA ILE A 37 -3.60 0.10 2.05
C ILE A 37 -4.56 0.66 1.00
N GLU A 38 -4.47 1.95 0.71
CA GLU A 38 -5.23 2.60 -0.35
C GLU A 38 -4.34 3.53 -1.18
N LEU A 39 -4.49 3.48 -2.51
CA LEU A 39 -3.99 4.48 -3.44
C LEU A 39 -5.19 5.22 -4.02
N THR A 40 -5.24 6.54 -3.84
CA THR A 40 -6.15 7.42 -4.57
C THR A 40 -5.39 8.15 -5.67
N LEU A 41 -5.96 8.21 -6.86
CA LEU A 41 -5.43 8.95 -8.01
C LEU A 41 -6.44 9.98 -8.49
N GLU A 42 -5.95 11.14 -8.90
CA GLU A 42 -6.73 12.18 -9.57
C GLU A 42 -6.10 12.47 -10.93
N THR A 43 -6.92 12.65 -11.94
CA THR A 43 -6.54 12.99 -13.31
C THR A 43 -6.60 14.49 -13.57
N GLN A 44 -5.98 14.96 -14.66
CA GLN A 44 -5.95 16.38 -15.02
C GLN A 44 -7.34 16.97 -15.27
N LEU A 45 -8.32 16.14 -15.65
CA LEU A 45 -9.71 16.57 -15.82
C LEU A 45 -10.57 16.37 -14.56
N GLY A 46 -9.96 16.01 -13.42
CA GLY A 46 -10.61 15.86 -12.12
C GLY A 46 -11.37 14.54 -11.94
N CYS A 47 -11.11 13.52 -12.76
CA CYS A 47 -11.60 12.17 -12.50
C CYS A 47 -10.73 11.51 -11.42
N GLU A 48 -11.37 10.95 -10.41
CA GLU A 48 -10.73 10.24 -9.31
C GLU A 48 -10.91 8.72 -9.44
N GLY A 49 -9.96 7.97 -8.90
CA GLY A 49 -10.07 6.52 -8.73
C GLY A 49 -9.29 6.06 -7.52
N SER A 50 -9.68 4.93 -6.94
CA SER A 50 -8.90 4.31 -5.86
C SER A 50 -8.67 2.83 -6.08
N PHE A 51 -7.60 2.34 -5.47
CA PHE A 51 -7.25 0.94 -5.38
C PHE A 51 -6.90 0.62 -3.93
N SER A 52 -7.43 -0.49 -3.42
CA SER A 52 -7.17 -0.92 -2.04
C SER A 52 -6.71 -2.36 -2.02
N ASP A 53 -5.85 -2.68 -1.06
CA ASP A 53 -5.37 -4.04 -0.81
C ASP A 53 -5.12 -4.26 0.68
N GLU A 54 -5.12 -5.53 1.11
CA GLU A 54 -4.83 -5.91 2.49
C GLU A 54 -3.42 -6.46 2.59
N VAL A 55 -2.60 -5.87 3.46
CA VAL A 55 -1.23 -6.32 3.74
C VAL A 55 -1.15 -6.91 5.14
N VAL A 56 -0.86 -8.20 5.22
CA VAL A 56 -0.67 -8.91 6.50
C VAL A 56 0.83 -9.03 6.80
N ILE A 57 1.27 -8.40 7.88
CA ILE A 57 2.61 -8.51 8.43
C ILE A 57 2.57 -9.40 9.66
N ASP A 58 3.20 -10.56 9.57
CA ASP A 58 3.28 -11.56 10.64
C ASP A 58 4.68 -12.16 10.61
N PHE A 59 5.50 -11.84 11.62
CA PHE A 59 6.90 -12.26 11.70
C PHE A 59 7.03 -13.74 12.10
N TYR A 60 5.98 -14.34 12.66
CA TYR A 60 5.95 -15.75 13.06
C TYR A 60 5.45 -16.68 11.96
N ARG A 61 4.91 -16.14 10.86
CA ARG A 61 4.36 -16.94 9.75
C ARG A 61 5.43 -17.62 8.88
N PHE A 62 6.70 -17.28 9.03
CA PHE A 62 7.79 -18.18 8.67
C PHE A 62 8.02 -19.11 9.84
N PRO A 63 7.61 -20.39 9.80
CA PRO A 63 7.91 -21.30 10.89
C PRO A 63 9.43 -21.34 11.04
N ALA A 64 9.93 -20.77 12.14
CA ALA A 64 11.25 -21.10 12.62
C ALA A 64 11.24 -22.61 12.74
N SER A 65 11.91 -23.28 11.82
CA SER A 65 12.14 -24.72 11.86
C SER A 65 13.13 -24.96 13.00
N ILE A 66 12.72 -24.72 14.24
CA ILE A 66 13.49 -24.99 15.44
C ILE A 66 13.10 -26.39 15.88
N LEU A 67 13.67 -27.37 15.17
CA LEU A 67 13.62 -28.75 15.62
C LEU A 67 14.73 -28.92 16.65
N ILE A 68 14.38 -28.78 17.94
CA ILE A 68 15.24 -29.23 19.03
C ILE A 68 15.00 -30.74 19.17
N PHE A 69 15.96 -31.55 18.70
CA PHE A 69 16.03 -32.96 19.09
C PHE A 69 16.76 -33.03 20.44
N ASN A 70 16.11 -33.60 21.46
CA ASN A 70 16.73 -33.96 22.74
C ASN A 70 17.48 -35.29 22.59
#